data_AF-A0A7S1W5G8-F1
#
_entry.id   AF-A0A7S1W5G8-F1
#
_cell.length_a   1.000
_cell.length_b   1.000
_cell.length_c   1.000
_cell.angle_alpha   90.00
_cell.angle_beta   90.00
_cell.angle_gamma   90.00
#
_symmetry.space_group_name_H-M   'P 1'
#
loop_
_entity.id
_entity.type
_entity.pdbx_description
1 polymer ?
#
loop_
_entity_poly.entity_id
_entity_poly.type
_entity_poly.pdbx_seq_one_letter_code
_entity_poly.pdbx_strand_id
1 'polypeptide(L)'
;EVWRRMDAGNFDEELEKAFASRTSAATNANKASSRSHAILTIKIDVWTGTQRRQSRLMLCDLAGNEPWDATSGVKQQKVQREHARNINSSLHELTNLLRNLAERKPGQLVSYRGDALTRVFKGVLGGNARCTMLVCIGSGKENAQASEFSLHYGVMAMKITSEPRVVVVDGAKTQNPEAKAAEAAGRYEAEKAKSQRLERELAELRELLQGQQAQLAERQPRGSSSTSGRPADGDAPSGDETTPPQPAP
;
A
#
# COMPACT_ATOMS: atom_id res chain seq x y z
N GLU A 1 -6.40 18.00 8.35
CA GLU A 1 -6.89 16.87 7.54
C GLU A 1 -7.82 17.41 6.47
N VAL A 2 -7.53 17.17 5.19
CA VAL A 2 -8.44 17.53 4.09
C VAL A 2 -9.27 16.29 3.80
N TRP A 3 -10.53 16.29 4.25
CA TRP A 3 -11.48 15.22 3.92
C TRP A 3 -12.07 15.50 2.54
N ARG A 4 -11.69 14.70 1.53
CA ARG A 4 -12.35 14.73 0.22
C ARG A 4 -13.46 13.71 0.18
N ARG A 5 -14.65 14.12 -0.23
CA ARG A 5 -15.77 13.21 -0.45
C ARG A 5 -15.60 12.59 -1.83
N MET A 6 -15.28 11.30 -1.85
CA MET A 6 -15.21 10.49 -3.07
C MET A 6 -16.54 9.74 -3.24
N ASP A 7 -16.99 9.61 -4.47
CA ASP A 7 -18.01 8.66 -4.89
C ASP A 7 -17.37 7.56 -5.74
N ALA A 8 -18.13 6.52 -6.07
CA ALA A 8 -17.61 5.41 -6.86
C ALA A 8 -17.14 5.85 -8.27
N GLY A 9 -17.73 6.92 -8.83
CA GLY A 9 -17.45 7.38 -10.18
C GLY A 9 -16.18 8.22 -10.31
N ASN A 10 -15.72 8.85 -9.22
CA ASN A 10 -14.52 9.66 -9.19
C ASN A 10 -13.39 9.09 -8.32
N PHE A 11 -13.54 7.85 -7.83
CA PHE A 11 -12.59 7.24 -6.90
C PHE A 11 -11.17 7.23 -7.47
N ASP A 12 -10.98 6.75 -8.70
CA ASP A 12 -9.66 6.66 -9.32
C ASP A 12 -9.03 8.04 -9.52
N GLU A 13 -9.80 9.01 -10.03
CA GLU A 13 -9.32 10.38 -10.28
C GLU A 13 -8.92 11.08 -8.97
N GLU A 14 -9.74 10.99 -7.92
CA GLU A 14 -9.42 11.58 -6.63
C GLU A 14 -8.29 10.83 -5.91
N LEU A 15 -8.17 9.52 -6.13
CA LEU A 15 -7.06 8.72 -5.61
C LEU A 15 -5.74 9.12 -6.30
N GLU A 16 -5.75 9.33 -7.62
CA GLU A 16 -4.61 9.85 -8.37
C GLU A 16 -4.22 11.25 -7.90
N LYS A 17 -5.18 12.16 -7.72
CA LYS A 17 -4.92 13.50 -7.15
C LYS A 17 -4.34 13.40 -5.75
N ALA A 18 -4.84 12.47 -4.92
CA ALA A 18 -4.34 12.26 -3.57
C ALA A 18 -2.89 11.75 -3.61
N PHE A 19 -2.57 10.78 -4.46
CA PHE A 19 -1.21 10.29 -4.65
C PHE A 19 -0.28 11.38 -5.20
N ALA A 20 -0.73 12.20 -6.15
CA ALA A 20 0.03 13.33 -6.68
C ALA A 20 0.32 14.41 -5.63
N SER A 21 -0.58 14.58 -4.64
CA SER A 21 -0.37 15.52 -3.53
C SER A 21 0.56 15.00 -2.43
N ARG A 22 0.88 13.69 -2.44
CA ARG A 22 1.83 13.09 -1.49
C ARG A 22 3.22 13.69 -1.75
N THR A 23 3.79 14.36 -0.76
CA THR A 23 5.10 15.02 -0.88
C THR A 23 6.21 13.99 -1.14
N SER A 24 6.57 13.78 -2.41
CA SER A 24 7.65 12.91 -2.83
C SER A 24 8.92 13.73 -3.13
N ALA A 25 9.72 14.03 -2.12
CA ALA A 25 11.09 14.48 -2.37
C ALA A 25 11.96 13.25 -2.63
N ALA A 26 12.24 12.98 -3.90
CA ALA A 26 13.10 11.88 -4.33
C ALA A 26 14.52 12.03 -3.74
N THR A 27 15.08 10.94 -3.23
CA THR A 27 16.53 10.81 -2.99
C THR A 27 17.01 9.45 -3.44
N ASN A 28 18.24 9.44 -3.94
CA ASN A 28 18.95 8.37 -4.62
C ASN A 28 19.07 7.00 -3.89
N ALA A 29 18.47 6.78 -2.73
CA ALA A 29 18.55 5.50 -2.03
C ALA A 29 17.23 4.72 -1.96
N ASN A 30 16.05 5.37 -2.00
CA ASN A 30 14.77 4.67 -1.90
C ASN A 30 13.66 5.40 -2.68
N LYS A 31 12.83 4.60 -3.37
CA LYS A 31 11.61 5.03 -4.06
C LYS A 31 10.76 5.92 -3.15
N ALA A 32 10.01 6.84 -3.76
CA ALA A 32 9.15 7.86 -3.15
C ALA A 32 8.23 7.41 -1.99
N SER A 33 8.05 6.12 -1.73
CA SER A 33 7.21 5.55 -0.67
C SER A 33 7.81 5.59 0.74
N SER A 34 9.14 5.67 0.92
CA SER A 34 9.75 5.51 2.25
C SER A 34 9.67 6.73 3.18
N ARG A 35 9.07 7.84 2.72
CA ARG A 35 9.21 9.17 3.38
C ARG A 35 7.93 9.79 3.91
N SER A 36 6.81 9.08 3.86
CA SER A 36 5.55 9.54 4.45
C SER A 36 4.62 8.35 4.71
N HIS A 37 3.85 8.43 5.78
CA HIS A 37 2.72 7.50 6.00
C HIS A 37 1.54 7.93 5.14
N ALA A 38 0.84 6.99 4.52
CA ALA A 38 -0.40 7.24 3.79
C ALA A 38 -1.53 6.40 4.38
N ILE A 39 -2.68 7.04 4.60
CA ILE A 39 -3.87 6.40 5.17
C ILE A 39 -5.07 6.74 4.30
N LEU A 40 -5.61 5.73 3.61
CA LEU A 40 -6.87 5.84 2.89
C LEU A 40 -7.99 5.28 3.77
N THR A 41 -8.98 6.13 4.07
CA THR A 41 -10.17 5.71 4.83
C THR A 41 -11.39 5.75 3.93
N ILE A 42 -11.97 4.59 3.66
CA ILE A 42 -13.23 4.44 2.93
C ILE A 42 -14.34 4.23 3.95
N LYS A 43 -15.33 5.12 3.97
CA LYS A 43 -16.53 5.00 4.79
C LYS A 43 -17.66 4.49 3.92
N ILE A 44 -18.29 3.41 4.34
CA ILE A 44 -19.35 2.74 3.59
C ILE A 44 -20.61 2.80 4.45
N ASP A 45 -21.65 3.44 3.92
CA ASP A 45 -22.96 3.48 4.52
C ASP A 45 -23.92 2.67 3.65
N VAL A 46 -24.57 1.67 4.23
CA VAL A 46 -25.55 0.82 3.57
C VAL A 46 -26.90 1.01 4.25
N TRP A 47 -27.92 1.29 3.45
CA TRP A 47 -29.30 1.37 3.92
C TRP A 47 -30.01 0.04 3.65
N THR A 48 -30.79 -0.44 4.62
CA THR A 48 -31.66 -1.60 4.48
C THR A 48 -33.00 -1.25 5.13
N GLY A 49 -33.97 -0.86 4.30
CA GLY A 49 -35.18 -0.19 4.79
C GLY A 49 -34.81 1.09 5.55
N THR A 50 -35.27 1.21 6.79
CA THR A 50 -34.96 2.35 7.67
C THR A 50 -33.68 2.18 8.49
N GLN A 51 -33.00 1.03 8.42
CA GLN A 51 -31.75 0.80 9.14
C GLN A 51 -30.55 1.28 8.31
N ARG A 52 -29.62 1.99 8.97
CA ARG A 52 -28.37 2.43 8.36
C ARG A 52 -27.20 1.70 9.00
N ARG A 53 -26.52 0.85 8.22
CA ARG A 53 -25.28 0.18 8.64
C ARG A 53 -24.10 1.01 8.19
N GLN A 54 -23.18 1.27 9.11
CA GLN A 54 -21.94 1.98 8.80
C GLN A 54 -20.75 1.02 8.94
N SER A 55 -19.83 1.10 7.99
CA SER A 55 -18.55 0.42 8.07
C SER A 55 -17.43 1.32 7.58
N ARG A 56 -16.20 0.96 7.95
CA ARG A 56 -15.01 1.73 7.60
C ARG A 56 -13.90 0.76 7.24
N LEU A 57 -13.38 0.90 6.03
CA LEU A 57 -12.16 0.24 5.59
C LEU A 57 -11.01 1.26 5.68
N MET A 58 -9.91 0.87 6.32
CA MET A 58 -8.68 1.65 6.33
C MET A 58 -7.57 0.86 5.67
N LEU A 59 -6.93 1.46 4.68
CA LEU A 59 -5.71 0.98 4.05
C LEU A 59 -4.58 1.91 4.47
N CYS A 60 -3.58 1.36 5.15
CA CYS A 60 -2.47 2.12 5.68
C CYS A 60 -1.16 1.63 5.03
N ASP A 61 -0.45 2.56 4.42
CA ASP A 61 0.93 2.40 3.93
C ASP A 61 1.84 3.16 4.90
N LEU A 62 2.61 2.42 5.71
CA LEU A 62 3.53 3.01 6.67
C LEU A 62 4.91 3.15 6.02
N ALA A 63 5.56 4.28 6.28
CA ALA A 63 6.95 4.50 5.91
C ALA A 63 7.88 3.49 6.59
N GLY A 64 9.09 3.35 6.03
CA GLY A 64 10.10 2.44 6.55
C GLY A 64 10.60 2.85 7.93
N ASN A 65 11.04 1.85 8.72
CA ASN A 65 11.56 2.02 10.08
C ASN A 65 13.10 2.11 10.10
N GLU A 66 13.74 2.34 8.96
CA GLU A 66 15.19 2.42 8.89
C GLU A 66 15.75 3.63 9.67
N PRO A 67 16.87 3.44 10.39
CA PRO A 67 17.63 4.55 10.94
C PRO A 67 18.12 5.45 9.80
N TRP A 68 18.06 6.78 10.01
CA TRP A 68 18.80 7.69 9.16
C TRP A 68 20.29 7.52 9.48
N ASP A 69 20.96 6.67 8.70
CA ASP A 69 22.40 6.53 8.79
C ASP A 69 23.07 7.81 8.29
N ALA A 70 23.93 8.39 9.12
CA ALA A 70 24.70 9.59 8.81
C ALA A 70 25.71 9.38 7.65
N THR A 71 25.76 8.18 7.07
CA THR A 71 26.72 7.72 6.06
C THR A 71 26.42 8.21 4.65
N SER A 72 25.23 8.77 4.38
CA SER A 72 25.01 9.57 3.18
C SER A 72 25.63 10.96 3.38
N GLY A 73 26.94 11.03 3.17
CA GLY A 73 27.83 12.19 3.31
C GLY A 73 27.57 13.34 2.35
N VAL A 74 26.32 13.77 2.20
CA VAL A 74 25.99 15.01 1.51
C VAL A 74 25.28 15.91 2.51
N LYS A 75 25.75 17.17 2.55
CA LYS A 75 25.16 18.33 3.24
C LYS A 75 23.68 18.53 2.85
N GLN A 76 22.79 17.61 3.21
CA GLN A 76 21.37 17.69 2.90
C GLN A 76 20.64 18.34 4.08
N GLN A 77 19.81 19.32 3.73
CA GLN A 77 19.22 20.34 4.58
C GLN A 77 18.55 19.81 5.86
N LYS A 78 18.62 20.60 6.92
CA LYS A 78 17.91 20.45 8.21
C LYS A 78 16.50 19.86 8.07
N VAL A 79 15.76 20.31 7.05
CA VAL A 79 14.41 19.84 6.70
C VAL A 79 14.36 18.31 6.49
N GLN A 80 15.27 17.72 5.72
CA GLN A 80 15.24 16.26 5.44
C GLN A 80 15.52 15.42 6.70
N ARG A 81 16.42 15.90 7.57
CA ARG A 81 16.67 15.28 8.88
C ARG A 81 15.44 15.35 9.78
N GLU A 82 14.76 16.49 9.81
CA GLU A 82 13.52 16.67 10.57
C GLU A 82 12.39 15.74 10.06
N HIS A 83 12.26 15.57 8.74
CA HIS A 83 11.33 14.60 8.16
C HIS A 83 11.61 13.16 8.59
N ALA A 84 12.86 12.70 8.47
CA ALA A 84 13.25 11.35 8.91
C ALA A 84 12.99 11.15 10.42
N ARG A 85 13.29 12.17 11.24
CA ARG A 85 13.02 12.13 12.68
C ARG A 85 11.53 11.98 12.99
N ASN A 86 10.68 12.73 12.30
CA ASN A 86 9.23 12.69 12.54
C ASN A 86 8.62 11.34 12.13
N ILE A 87 9.08 10.75 11.01
CA ILE A 87 8.67 9.41 10.57
C ILE A 87 9.00 8.38 11.66
N ASN A 88 10.27 8.35 12.11
CA ASN A 88 10.71 7.38 13.10
C ASN A 88 10.05 7.62 14.47
N SER A 89 9.76 8.87 14.83
CA SER A 89 8.99 9.20 16.04
C SER A 89 7.59 8.59 16.00
N SER A 90 6.87 8.74 14.88
CA SER A 90 5.51 8.19 14.75
C SER A 90 5.48 6.65 14.75
N LEU A 91 6.48 5.99 14.14
CA LEU A 91 6.62 4.53 14.15
C LEU A 91 7.02 4.00 15.54
N HIS A 92 7.90 4.73 16.25
CA HIS A 92 8.26 4.40 17.62
C HIS A 92 7.05 4.50 18.56
N GLU A 93 6.27 5.57 18.46
CA GLU A 93 5.07 5.75 19.28
C GLU A 93 4.02 4.68 18.98
N LEU A 94 3.89 4.28 17.71
CA LEU A 94 3.04 3.16 17.32
C LEU A 94 3.54 1.82 17.89
N THR A 95 4.85 1.61 17.97
CA THR A 95 5.46 0.43 18.61
C THR A 95 5.14 0.39 20.10
N ASN A 96 5.25 1.53 20.79
CA ASN A 96 4.89 1.65 22.20
C ASN A 96 3.39 1.39 22.41
N LEU A 97 2.54 1.91 21.52
CA LEU A 97 1.11 1.62 21.54
C LEU A 97 0.81 0.12 21.40
N LEU A 98 1.43 -0.57 20.43
CA LEU A 98 1.22 -2.01 20.25
C LEU A 98 1.62 -2.81 21.49
N ARG A 99 2.79 -2.50 22.08
CA ARG A 99 3.25 -3.14 23.31
C ARG A 99 2.26 -2.94 24.44
N ASN A 100 1.84 -1.70 24.67
CA ASN A 100 0.87 -1.35 25.71
C ASN A 100 -0.47 -2.05 25.49
N LEU A 101 -0.90 -2.25 24.24
CA LEU A 101 -2.12 -2.98 23.91
C LEU A 101 -1.98 -4.50 24.08
N ALA A 102 -0.83 -5.06 23.72
CA ALA A 102 -0.53 -6.48 23.85
C ALA A 102 -0.45 -6.93 25.32
N GLU A 103 0.03 -6.05 26.20
CA GLU A 103 0.24 -6.32 27.63
C GLU A 103 -0.86 -5.71 28.52
N ARG A 104 -1.92 -5.16 27.92
CA ARG A 104 -2.97 -4.46 28.67
C ARG A 104 -3.70 -5.41 29.62
N LYS A 105 -3.88 -4.98 30.87
CA LYS A 105 -4.76 -5.67 31.82
C LYS A 105 -6.23 -5.30 31.57
N PRO A 106 -7.20 -6.17 31.91
CA PRO A 106 -8.61 -5.82 31.88
C PRO A 106 -8.87 -4.52 32.65
N GLY A 107 -9.56 -3.55 32.03
CA GLY A 107 -9.83 -2.23 32.62
C GLY A 107 -8.69 -1.21 32.53
N GLN A 108 -7.49 -1.60 32.09
CA GLN A 108 -6.38 -0.66 31.89
C GLN A 108 -6.62 0.19 30.64
N LEU A 109 -6.61 1.51 30.81
CA LEU A 109 -6.71 2.45 29.70
C LEU A 109 -5.35 2.63 29.02
N VAL A 110 -5.31 2.38 27.71
CA VAL A 110 -4.13 2.65 26.88
C VAL A 110 -4.29 4.02 26.20
N SER A 111 -3.25 4.86 26.29
CA SER A 111 -3.24 6.16 25.63
C SER A 111 -2.86 6.03 24.16
N TYR A 112 -3.67 6.62 23.29
CA TYR A 112 -3.40 6.76 21.85
C TYR A 112 -2.92 8.16 21.49
N ARG A 113 -2.70 9.03 22.47
CA ARG A 113 -2.51 10.48 22.26
C ARG A 113 -1.08 10.88 21.93
N GLY A 114 -0.11 9.96 22.02
CA GLY A 114 1.31 10.27 21.84
C GLY A 114 1.65 10.84 20.47
N ASP A 115 1.00 10.35 19.42
CA ASP A 115 1.21 10.83 18.05
C ASP A 115 -0.12 10.99 17.28
N ALA A 116 -0.10 11.72 16.16
CA ALA A 116 -1.23 11.78 15.24
C ALA A 116 -1.57 10.39 14.68
N LEU A 117 -0.56 9.60 14.30
CA LEU A 117 -0.71 8.26 13.75
C LEU A 117 -1.42 7.33 14.74
N THR A 118 -1.00 7.32 16.01
CA THR A 118 -1.62 6.48 17.04
C THR A 118 -3.08 6.86 17.28
N ARG A 119 -3.45 8.15 17.18
CA ARG A 119 -4.85 8.58 17.32
C ARG A 119 -5.74 8.04 16.22
N VAL A 120 -5.25 7.97 14.98
CA VAL A 120 -5.98 7.40 13.84
C VAL A 120 -6.31 5.92 14.08
N PHE A 121 -5.40 5.18 14.73
CA PHE A 121 -5.56 3.76 15.00
C PHE A 121 -6.43 3.40 16.21
N LYS A 122 -6.90 4.38 17.01
CA LYS A 122 -7.73 4.12 18.22
C LYS A 122 -8.98 3.29 17.95
N GLY A 123 -9.59 3.46 16.77
CA GLY A 123 -10.77 2.70 16.37
C GLY A 123 -10.47 1.34 15.72
N VAL A 124 -9.20 0.99 15.51
CA VAL A 124 -8.79 -0.23 14.79
C VAL A 124 -8.00 -1.19 15.66
N LEU A 125 -6.93 -0.72 16.29
CA LEU A 125 -6.11 -1.56 17.16
C LEU A 125 -6.82 -1.70 18.51
N GLY A 126 -7.21 -2.91 18.89
CA GLY A 126 -7.86 -3.18 20.17
C GLY A 126 -9.26 -2.57 20.34
N GLY A 127 -9.90 -2.18 19.25
CA GLY A 127 -11.22 -1.55 19.20
C GLY A 127 -12.22 -2.30 18.31
N ASN A 128 -13.20 -1.59 17.76
CA ASN A 128 -14.20 -2.15 16.84
C ASN A 128 -13.69 -2.17 15.39
N ALA A 129 -12.77 -3.09 15.10
CA ALA A 129 -12.36 -3.39 13.73
C ALA A 129 -11.78 -4.81 13.64
N ARG A 130 -11.81 -5.36 12.43
CA ARG A 130 -10.91 -6.45 12.04
C ARG A 130 -9.65 -5.80 11.46
N CYS A 131 -8.49 -6.19 11.95
CA CYS A 131 -7.22 -5.63 11.53
C CYS A 131 -6.34 -6.76 10.98
N THR A 132 -5.82 -6.55 9.78
CA THR A 132 -4.78 -7.39 9.17
C THR A 132 -3.55 -6.53 9.00
N MET A 133 -2.40 -7.03 9.47
CA MET A 133 -1.11 -6.37 9.34
C MET A 133 -0.24 -7.18 8.40
N LEU A 134 0.35 -6.51 7.40
CA LEU A 134 1.35 -7.10 6.53
C LEU A 134 2.72 -6.63 7.02
N VAL A 135 3.57 -7.59 7.40
CA VAL A 135 4.93 -7.31 7.87
C VAL A 135 5.89 -7.61 6.73
N CYS A 136 6.48 -6.56 6.17
CA CYS A 136 7.47 -6.67 5.10
C CYS A 136 8.88 -6.73 5.71
N ILE A 137 9.67 -7.73 5.31
CA ILE A 137 11.05 -7.95 5.78
C ILE A 137 12.01 -8.05 4.60
N GLY A 138 13.28 -7.69 4.83
CA GLY A 138 14.35 -7.85 3.85
C GLY A 138 15.06 -9.20 4.04
N SER A 139 15.35 -9.91 2.95
CA SER A 139 16.00 -11.23 3.01
C SER A 139 17.54 -11.19 3.13
N GLY A 140 18.15 -10.02 2.94
CA GLY A 140 19.61 -9.85 3.02
C GLY A 140 20.15 -9.77 4.45
N LYS A 141 21.41 -10.15 4.64
CA LYS A 141 22.07 -10.16 5.98
C LYS A 141 22.17 -8.77 6.58
N GLU A 142 22.35 -7.75 5.75
CA GLU A 142 22.34 -6.34 6.11
C GLU A 142 20.99 -5.89 6.70
N ASN A 143 19.90 -6.60 6.38
CA ASN A 143 18.56 -6.33 6.87
C ASN A 143 18.15 -7.19 8.07
N ALA A 144 19.04 -8.05 8.59
CA ALA A 144 18.68 -9.02 9.63
C ALA A 144 18.11 -8.34 10.88
N GLN A 145 18.80 -7.31 11.39
CA GLN A 145 18.37 -6.58 12.58
C GLN A 145 17.05 -5.84 12.35
N ALA A 146 16.90 -5.14 11.23
CA ALA A 146 15.67 -4.44 10.90
C ALA A 146 14.48 -5.41 10.74
N SER A 147 14.72 -6.57 10.14
CA SER A 147 13.72 -7.62 9.96
C SER A 147 13.31 -8.26 11.29
N GLU A 148 14.25 -8.48 12.21
CA GLU A 148 13.95 -8.94 13.58
C GLU A 148 13.02 -7.95 14.31
N PHE A 149 13.30 -6.65 14.23
CA PHE A 149 12.42 -5.62 14.79
C PHE A 149 11.01 -5.65 14.18
N SER A 150 10.92 -5.77 12.86
CA SER A 150 9.62 -5.87 12.16
C SER A 150 8.85 -7.14 12.54
N LEU A 151 9.52 -8.27 12.74
CA LEU A 151 8.89 -9.50 13.20
C LEU A 151 8.39 -9.38 14.64
N HIS A 152 9.17 -8.78 15.53
CA HIS A 152 8.75 -8.53 16.91
C HIS A 152 7.50 -7.64 16.96
N TYR A 153 7.46 -6.62 16.09
CA TYR A 153 6.29 -5.76 15.90
C TYR A 153 5.04 -6.56 15.49
N GLY A 154 5.17 -7.49 14.53
CA GLY A 154 4.11 -8.41 14.14
C GLY A 154 3.63 -9.31 15.28
N VAL A 155 4.56 -9.86 16.07
CA VAL A 155 4.24 -10.70 17.24
C VAL A 155 3.48 -9.92 18.31
N MET A 156 3.83 -8.65 18.55
CA MET A 156 3.07 -7.79 19.46
C MET A 156 1.65 -7.54 18.94
N ALA A 157 1.51 -7.23 17.65
CA ALA A 157 0.20 -6.98 17.04
C ALA A 157 -0.73 -8.21 17.15
N MET A 158 -0.21 -9.43 17.00
CA MET A 158 -0.99 -10.66 17.14
C MET A 158 -1.61 -10.88 18.53
N LYS A 159 -1.04 -10.28 19.58
CA LYS A 159 -1.56 -10.38 20.95
C LYS A 159 -2.70 -9.41 21.25
N ILE A 160 -3.02 -8.50 20.33
CA ILE A 160 -4.04 -7.48 20.54
C ILE A 160 -5.42 -8.05 20.22
N THR A 161 -6.30 -8.08 21.22
CA THR A 161 -7.69 -8.49 21.03
C THR A 161 -8.56 -7.32 20.58
N SER A 162 -9.21 -7.47 19.42
CA SER A 162 -10.24 -6.56 18.92
C SER A 162 -11.64 -7.11 19.15
N GLU A 163 -12.63 -6.21 19.25
CA GLU A 163 -14.04 -6.56 19.44
C GLU A 163 -14.88 -6.03 18.26
N PRO A 164 -14.83 -6.67 17.09
CA PRO A 164 -15.58 -6.25 15.92
C PRO A 164 -17.10 -6.42 16.14
N ARG A 165 -17.85 -5.35 15.91
CA ARG A 165 -19.30 -5.25 16.04
C ARG A 165 -19.87 -4.46 14.87
N VAL A 166 -21.01 -4.91 14.35
CA VAL A 166 -21.72 -4.17 13.29
C VAL A 166 -22.25 -2.86 13.87
N VAL A 167 -21.91 -1.74 13.24
CA VAL A 167 -22.44 -0.43 13.62
C VAL A 167 -23.77 -0.23 12.88
N VAL A 168 -24.87 -0.40 13.61
CA VAL A 168 -26.21 -0.06 13.15
C VAL A 168 -26.61 1.27 13.78
N VAL A 169 -26.99 2.23 12.94
CA VAL A 169 -27.52 3.51 13.36
C VAL A 169 -29.01 3.53 13.05
N ASP A 170 -29.82 3.83 14.06
CA ASP A 170 -31.26 4.03 13.87
C ASP A 170 -31.50 5.15 12.87
N GLY A 171 -32.04 4.80 11.71
CA GLY A 171 -32.38 5.77 10.67
C GLY A 171 -33.45 6.75 11.12
N ALA A 172 -34.24 6.43 12.16
CA ALA A 172 -35.22 7.35 12.76
C ALA A 172 -34.61 8.67 13.27
N LYS A 173 -33.32 8.70 13.61
CA LYS A 173 -32.59 9.93 13.96
C LYS A 173 -32.11 10.73 12.75
N THR A 174 -32.30 10.19 11.55
CA THR A 174 -31.94 10.82 10.28
C THR A 174 -33.20 11.44 9.69
N GLN A 175 -33.14 12.69 9.24
CA GLN A 175 -34.28 13.30 8.53
C GLN A 175 -34.63 12.45 7.30
N ASN A 176 -35.90 12.02 7.23
CA ASN A 176 -36.50 11.22 6.16
C ASN A 176 -35.66 9.98 5.76
N PRO A 177 -35.57 8.95 6.62
CA PRO A 177 -34.72 7.77 6.38
C PRO A 177 -35.16 6.97 5.15
N GLU A 178 -36.47 6.93 4.87
CA GLU A 178 -37.02 6.21 3.72
C GLU A 178 -36.58 6.86 2.41
N ALA A 179 -36.67 8.19 2.29
CA ALA A 179 -36.19 8.88 1.10
C ALA A 179 -34.68 8.71 0.90
N LYS A 180 -33.87 8.76 1.97
CA LYS A 180 -32.43 8.52 1.88
C LYS A 180 -32.09 7.08 1.49
N ALA A 181 -32.84 6.12 2.01
CA ALA A 181 -32.68 4.71 1.64
C ALA A 181 -33.05 4.47 0.17
N ALA A 182 -34.17 5.04 -0.29
CA ALA A 182 -34.61 4.96 -1.68
C ALA A 182 -33.62 5.64 -2.64
N GLU A 183 -33.11 6.82 -2.28
CA GLU A 183 -32.09 7.52 -3.06
C GLU A 183 -30.78 6.71 -3.13
N ALA A 184 -30.31 6.15 -2.02
CA ALA A 184 -29.12 5.31 -1.99
C ALA A 184 -29.29 4.04 -2.83
N ALA A 185 -30.45 3.39 -2.75
CA ALA A 185 -30.78 2.22 -3.56
C ALA A 185 -30.81 2.55 -5.06
N GLY A 186 -31.45 3.67 -5.44
CA GLY A 186 -31.49 4.14 -6.82
C GLY A 186 -30.10 4.44 -7.39
N ARG A 187 -29.23 5.11 -6.61
CA ARG A 187 -27.83 5.34 -7.01
C ARG A 187 -27.05 4.03 -7.19
N TYR A 188 -27.23 3.08 -6.29
CA TYR A 188 -26.56 1.77 -6.38
C TYR A 188 -26.95 1.03 -7.67
N GLU A 189 -28.25 0.94 -7.98
CA GLU A 189 -28.70 0.25 -9.19
C GLU A 189 -28.24 0.96 -10.47
N ALA A 190 -28.22 2.30 -10.49
CA ALA A 190 -27.69 3.06 -11.63
C ALA A 190 -26.18 2.80 -11.86
N GLU A 191 -25.36 2.84 -10.80
CA GLU A 191 -23.91 2.60 -10.93
C GLU A 191 -23.61 1.13 -11.28
N LYS A 192 -24.40 0.20 -10.76
CA LYS A 192 -24.33 -1.23 -11.12
C LYS A 192 -24.65 -1.45 -12.59
N ALA A 193 -25.69 -0.83 -13.12
CA ALA A 193 -26.05 -0.93 -14.55
C ALA A 193 -24.95 -0.34 -15.45
N LYS A 194 -24.36 0.80 -15.05
CA LYS A 194 -23.21 1.40 -15.74
C LYS A 194 -21.98 0.49 -15.70
N SER A 195 -21.65 -0.08 -14.55
CA SER A 195 -20.52 -1.01 -14.39
C SER A 195 -20.69 -2.24 -15.28
N GLN A 196 -21.88 -2.84 -15.30
CA GLN A 196 -22.18 -3.98 -16.19
C GLN A 196 -22.07 -3.63 -17.67
N ARG A 197 -22.44 -2.40 -18.06
CA ARG A 197 -22.27 -1.93 -19.44
C ARG A 197 -20.78 -1.82 -19.80
N LEU A 198 -19.99 -1.18 -18.94
CA LEU A 198 -18.55 -1.01 -19.15
C LEU A 198 -17.82 -2.36 -19.17
N GLU A 199 -18.22 -3.32 -18.32
CA GLU A 199 -17.64 -4.67 -18.32
C GLU A 199 -17.91 -5.42 -19.63
N ARG A 200 -19.10 -5.25 -20.23
CA ARG A 200 -19.40 -5.84 -21.55
C ARG A 200 -18.56 -5.20 -22.65
N GLU A 201 -18.47 -3.88 -22.67
CA GLU A 201 -17.66 -3.14 -23.64
C GLU A 201 -16.17 -3.53 -23.54
N LEU A 202 -15.65 -3.68 -22.31
CA LEU A 202 -14.29 -4.17 -22.07
C LEU A 202 -14.09 -5.60 -22.56
N ALA A 203 -15.08 -6.48 -22.41
CA ALA A 203 -14.99 -7.85 -22.91
C ALA A 203 -14.93 -7.88 -24.45
N GLU A 204 -15.80 -7.11 -25.12
CA GLU A 204 -15.81 -6.99 -26.59
C GLU A 204 -14.49 -6.44 -27.13
N LEU A 205 -13.94 -5.38 -26.51
CA LEU A 205 -12.66 -4.81 -26.90
C LEU A 205 -11.49 -5.79 -26.70
N ARG A 206 -11.51 -6.58 -25.62
CA ARG A 206 -10.48 -7.60 -25.38
C ARG A 206 -10.50 -8.70 -26.43
N GLU A 207 -11.69 -9.13 -26.86
CA GLU A 207 -11.85 -10.14 -27.91
C GLU A 207 -11.34 -9.63 -29.27
N LEU A 208 -11.69 -8.38 -29.63
CA LEU A 208 -11.17 -7.72 -30.83
C LEU A 208 -9.64 -7.61 -30.82
N LEU A 209 -9.06 -7.23 -29.68
CA LEU A 209 -7.60 -7.12 -29.53
C LEU A 209 -6.92 -8.48 -29.70
N GLN A 210 -7.47 -9.54 -29.09
CA GLN A 210 -6.96 -10.91 -29.27
C GLN A 210 -7.05 -11.36 -30.73
N GLY A 211 -8.16 -11.06 -31.41
CA GLY A 211 -8.33 -11.35 -32.84
C GLY A 211 -7.28 -10.65 -33.71
N GLN A 212 -7.02 -9.36 -33.47
CA GLN A 212 -5.97 -8.62 -34.19
C GLN A 212 -4.57 -9.20 -33.92
N GLN A 213 -4.28 -9.57 -32.67
CA GLN A 213 -3.00 -10.19 -32.32
C GLN A 213 -2.80 -11.55 -33.01
N ALA A 214 -3.84 -12.37 -33.10
CA ALA A 214 -3.81 -13.64 -33.81
C ALA A 214 -3.58 -13.43 -35.33
N GLN A 215 -4.29 -12.49 -35.95
CA GLN A 215 -4.09 -12.14 -37.36
C GLN A 215 -2.68 -11.63 -37.66
N LEU A 216 -2.09 -10.83 -36.76
CA LEU A 216 -0.70 -10.37 -36.88
C LEU A 216 0.30 -11.52 -36.74
N ALA A 217 0.03 -12.48 -35.86
CA ALA A 217 0.86 -13.68 -35.71
C ALA A 217 0.79 -14.60 -36.95
N GLU A 218 -0.38 -14.71 -37.59
CA GLU A 218 -0.56 -15.48 -38.83
C GLU A 218 0.04 -14.80 -40.07
N ARG A 219 0.12 -13.47 -40.10
CA ARG A 219 0.76 -12.70 -41.18
C ARG A 219 2.29 -12.71 -41.13
N GLN A 220 2.91 -13.21 -40.07
CA GLN A 220 4.35 -13.49 -40.10
C GLN A 220 4.59 -14.75 -40.96
N PRO A 221 5.34 -14.65 -42.08
CA PRO A 221 5.51 -15.79 -42.96
C PRO A 221 6.29 -16.91 -42.26
N ARG A 222 5.69 -18.11 -42.19
CA ARG A 222 6.42 -19.34 -41.86
C ARG A 222 7.35 -19.69 -43.02
N GLY A 223 8.61 -19.27 -42.91
CA GLY A 223 9.72 -19.97 -43.57
C GLY A 223 10.76 -19.11 -44.29
N SER A 224 11.98 -19.17 -43.79
CA SER A 224 13.10 -19.68 -44.60
C SER A 224 13.99 -20.57 -43.74
N SER A 225 13.66 -21.86 -43.69
CA SER A 225 14.67 -22.88 -43.48
C SER A 225 15.31 -23.19 -44.84
N SER A 226 16.56 -22.81 -45.03
CA SER A 226 17.42 -23.40 -46.07
C SER A 226 18.81 -23.69 -45.50
N THR A 227 19.18 -24.94 -45.72
CA THR A 227 20.35 -25.74 -45.36
C THR A 227 21.72 -25.30 -45.92
N SER A 228 22.79 -25.95 -45.42
CA SER A 228 24.21 -26.04 -45.89
C SER A 228 25.17 -25.03 -45.23
N GLY A 229 26.38 -25.37 -44.77
CA GLY A 229 27.20 -26.58 -44.82
C GLY A 229 28.32 -26.51 -43.75
N ARG A 230 29.10 -27.58 -43.64
CA ARG A 230 29.97 -28.01 -42.52
C ARG A 230 31.44 -27.46 -42.65
N PRO A 231 32.43 -27.99 -41.91
CA PRO A 231 33.11 -27.42 -40.73
C PRO A 231 34.54 -26.86 -41.00
N ALA A 232 35.16 -26.20 -40.02
CA ALA A 232 36.63 -26.03 -40.00
C ALA A 232 37.15 -26.03 -38.55
N ASP A 233 37.98 -27.03 -38.26
CA ASP A 233 38.93 -27.08 -37.16
C ASP A 233 39.99 -25.97 -37.27
N GLY A 234 40.60 -25.56 -36.16
CA GLY A 234 41.91 -24.90 -36.18
C GLY A 234 42.20 -23.90 -35.06
N ASP A 235 42.99 -24.37 -34.08
CA ASP A 235 44.04 -23.67 -33.33
C ASP A 235 43.73 -22.53 -32.34
N ALA A 236 43.97 -22.86 -31.06
CA ALA A 236 44.57 -21.97 -30.06
C ALA A 236 46.04 -21.65 -30.45
N PRO A 237 46.71 -20.56 -29.98
CA PRO A 237 47.08 -20.47 -28.56
C PRO A 237 47.26 -19.05 -27.95
N SER A 238 47.21 -19.02 -26.61
CA SER A 238 48.04 -18.27 -25.61
C SER A 238 48.42 -16.78 -25.75
N GLY A 239 48.32 -16.07 -24.60
CA GLY A 239 48.99 -14.80 -24.25
C GLY A 239 47.96 -13.69 -23.98
N ASP A 240 47.99 -12.89 -22.92
CA ASP A 240 49.06 -12.51 -22.00
C ASP A 240 48.47 -11.93 -20.70
N GLU A 241 49.19 -12.10 -19.60
CA GLU A 241 48.86 -11.64 -18.24
C GLU A 241 48.91 -10.11 -18.13
N THR A 242 48.01 -9.51 -17.33
CA THR A 242 48.23 -8.17 -16.77
C THR A 242 47.98 -8.17 -15.27
N THR A 243 49.10 -8.19 -14.54
CA THR A 243 49.25 -8.10 -13.08
C THR A 243 48.89 -6.70 -12.56
N PRO A 244 48.29 -6.55 -11.36
CA PRO A 244 48.10 -5.25 -10.71
C PRO A 244 49.34 -4.80 -9.89
N PRO A 245 49.50 -3.48 -9.63
CA PRO A 245 50.74 -2.95 -9.05
C PRO A 245 50.78 -3.08 -7.52
N GLN A 246 51.97 -3.39 -6.98
CA GLN A 246 52.31 -3.23 -5.57
C GLN A 246 52.70 -1.77 -5.23
N PRO A 247 52.53 -1.32 -3.98
CA PRO A 247 53.12 -0.08 -3.49
C PRO A 247 54.48 -0.33 -2.81
N ALA A 248 55.39 0.65 -2.90
CA ALA A 248 56.60 0.74 -2.10
C ALA A 248 57.01 2.22 -1.94
N PRO A 249 57.93 2.54 -1.02
CA PRO A 249 58.10 2.06 0.36
C PRO A 249 57.57 3.05 1.42
#